data_AF-A0A0T5ZFQ1-F1
#
_entry.id   AF-A0A0T5ZFQ1-F1
#
_cell.length_a   1.000
_cell.length_b   1.000
_cell.length_c   1.000
_cell.angle_alpha   90.00
_cell.angle_beta   90.00
_cell.angle_gamma   90.00
#
_symmetry.space_group_name_H-M   'P 1'
#
loop_
_entity.id
_entity.type
_entity.pdbx_description
1 polymer ?
#
loop_
_entity_poly.entity_id
_entity_poly.type
_entity_poly.pdbx_seq_one_letter_code
_entity_poly.pdbx_strand_id
1 'polypeptide(L)'
;MNSTESGESWSQWLDFDKSNVSSIPECAGVFGMHASMKILFIGSTQNLRNSLLESLSTPCRDKAKRFRYMITESPDEVKAQILKEYIEKHDGKLPLCMERI
;
A
#
# COMPACT_ATOMS: atom_id res chain seq x y z
N MET A 1 10.61 12.35 26.08
CA MET A 1 10.95 11.05 25.46
C MET A 1 10.36 11.09 24.06
N ASN A 2 11.17 11.42 23.05
CA ASN A 2 10.75 11.40 21.66
C ASN A 2 10.86 9.96 21.16
N SER A 3 9.72 9.33 20.92
CA SER A 3 9.65 7.95 20.46
C SER A 3 10.11 7.84 19.00
N THR A 4 11.11 6.98 18.80
CA THR A 4 11.45 6.24 17.57
C THR A 4 11.81 7.03 16.31
N GLU A 5 13.13 7.28 16.16
CA GLU A 5 13.80 7.26 14.86
C GLU A 5 13.81 5.82 14.31
N SER A 6 12.72 5.44 13.65
CA SER A 6 12.70 4.35 12.67
C SER A 6 12.27 4.98 11.36
N GLY A 7 13.05 4.81 10.28
CA GLY A 7 12.85 5.43 8.96
C GLY A 7 11.59 4.99 8.19
N GLU A 8 10.51 4.69 8.89
CA GLU A 8 9.25 4.17 8.36
C GLU A 8 8.28 5.32 8.09
N SER A 9 8.64 6.18 7.14
CA SER A 9 7.74 7.21 6.65
C SER A 9 7.10 6.76 5.35
N TRP A 10 5.80 7.04 5.21
CA TRP A 10 5.12 6.87 3.92
C TRP A 10 5.76 7.79 2.88
N SER A 11 5.95 7.28 1.67
CA SER A 11 6.18 8.11 0.49
C SER A 11 5.02 9.09 0.30
N GLN A 12 5.28 10.15 -0.49
CA GLN A 12 4.18 10.90 -1.08
C GLN A 12 3.28 9.97 -1.92
N TRP A 13 2.02 10.38 -2.11
CA TRP A 13 1.15 9.72 -3.07
C TRP A 13 1.66 10.00 -4.49
N LEU A 14 1.93 8.95 -5.26
CA LEU A 14 2.35 9.00 -6.65
C LEU A 14 1.21 8.56 -7.55
N ASP A 15 1.21 8.99 -8.82
CA ASP A 15 0.24 8.49 -9.79
C ASP A 15 0.51 7.01 -10.06
N PHE A 16 -0.57 6.22 -10.12
CA PHE A 16 -0.48 4.78 -10.33
C PHE A 16 -0.36 4.46 -11.82
N ASP A 17 0.84 4.64 -12.34
CA ASP A 17 1.23 4.36 -13.71
C ASP A 17 2.59 3.65 -13.77
N LYS A 18 2.92 3.10 -14.94
CA LYS A 18 4.16 2.35 -15.16
C LYS A 18 5.42 3.18 -14.90
N SER A 19 5.42 4.47 -15.24
CA SER A 19 6.61 5.34 -15.07
C SER A 19 6.95 5.52 -13.60
N ASN A 20 5.96 5.91 -12.80
CA ASN A 20 6.14 6.09 -11.36
C ASN A 20 6.49 4.76 -10.68
N VAL A 21 5.78 3.68 -11.01
CA VAL A 21 6.06 2.35 -10.43
C VAL A 21 7.46 1.85 -10.79
N SER A 22 7.94 2.04 -12.02
CA SER A 22 9.30 1.61 -12.41
C SER A 22 10.42 2.36 -11.68
N SER A 23 10.16 3.54 -11.12
CA SER A 23 11.14 4.32 -10.38
C SER A 23 11.33 3.90 -8.91
N ILE A 24 10.41 3.08 -8.36
CA ILE A 24 10.46 2.71 -6.94
C ILE A 24 11.51 1.63 -6.67
N PRO A 25 12.05 1.50 -5.45
CA PRO A 25 13.05 0.49 -5.14
C PRO A 25 12.48 -0.95 -5.14
N GLU A 26 13.35 -1.93 -5.46
CA GLU A 26 13.09 -3.37 -5.32
C GLU A 26 13.46 -3.84 -3.91
N CYS A 27 12.61 -3.53 -2.93
CA CYS A 27 12.82 -3.91 -1.53
C CYS A 27 11.51 -4.27 -0.84
N ALA A 28 11.64 -4.81 0.37
CA ALA A 28 10.50 -5.13 1.23
C ALA A 28 9.77 -3.86 1.70
N GLY A 29 8.45 -3.96 1.81
CA GLY A 29 7.65 -2.85 2.26
C GLY A 29 6.15 -3.08 2.18
N VAL A 30 5.42 -2.04 2.58
CA VAL A 30 3.97 -1.96 2.47
C VAL A 30 3.57 -0.90 1.46
N PHE A 31 2.42 -1.06 0.84
CA PHE A 31 1.88 -0.08 -0.09
C PHE A 31 0.37 0.07 0.06
N GLY A 32 -0.12 1.29 -0.14
CA GLY A 32 -1.54 1.61 -0.20
C GLY A 32 -1.91 2.11 -1.58
N MET A 33 -3.10 1.77 -2.05
CA MET A 33 -3.62 2.18 -3.36
C MET A 33 -4.99 2.82 -3.18
N HIS A 34 -5.27 3.92 -3.87
CA HIS A 34 -6.57 4.60 -3.77
C HIS A 34 -7.09 5.12 -5.12
N ALA A 35 -8.40 5.29 -5.19
CA ALA A 35 -9.08 6.05 -6.24
C ALA A 35 -10.10 6.99 -5.59
N SER A 36 -10.11 8.26 -5.99
CA SER A 36 -11.02 9.29 -5.42
C SER A 36 -11.01 9.30 -3.89
N MET A 37 -9.81 9.29 -3.29
CA MET A 37 -9.57 9.27 -1.83
C MET A 37 -10.09 8.02 -1.08
N LYS A 38 -10.61 7.01 -1.78
CA LYS A 38 -11.01 5.73 -1.18
C LYS A 38 -9.89 4.72 -1.35
N ILE A 39 -9.40 4.17 -0.24
CA ILE A 39 -8.40 3.09 -0.26
C ILE A 39 -9.04 1.85 -0.89
N LEU A 40 -8.42 1.38 -1.96
CA LEU A 40 -8.83 0.17 -2.66
C LEU A 40 -8.12 -1.05 -2.11
N PHE A 41 -6.83 -0.91 -1.79
CA PHE A 41 -5.99 -2.03 -1.40
C PHE A 41 -4.85 -1.59 -0.49
N ILE A 42 -4.47 -2.47 0.44
CA ILE A 42 -3.29 -2.33 1.31
C ILE A 42 -2.49 -3.63 1.20
N GLY A 43 -1.29 -3.53 0.65
CA GLY A 43 -0.40 -4.65 0.36
C GLY A 43 0.87 -4.64 1.20
N SER A 44 1.43 -5.83 1.38
CA SER A 44 2.77 -6.09 1.90
C SER A 44 3.51 -6.91 0.85
N THR A 45 4.82 -6.76 0.77
CA THR A 45 5.64 -7.48 -0.21
C THR A 45 7.12 -7.46 0.19
N GLN A 46 7.88 -8.40 -0.34
CA GLN A 46 9.34 -8.41 -0.30
C GLN A 46 9.96 -7.63 -1.47
N ASN A 47 9.15 -7.22 -2.45
CA ASN A 47 9.58 -6.42 -3.58
C ASN A 47 8.47 -5.46 -4.03
N LEU A 48 8.56 -4.20 -3.56
CA LEU A 48 7.61 -3.12 -3.85
C LEU A 48 7.40 -2.93 -5.35
N ARG A 49 8.48 -2.79 -6.13
CA ARG A 49 8.42 -2.58 -7.58
C ARG A 49 7.63 -3.67 -8.28
N ASN A 50 8.00 -4.92 -8.05
CA ASN A 50 7.36 -6.05 -8.74
C ASN A 50 5.88 -6.18 -8.38
N SER A 51 5.52 -6.06 -7.10
CA SER A 51 4.12 -6.17 -6.68
C SER A 51 3.25 -5.01 -7.16
N LEU A 52 3.79 -3.79 -7.25
CA LEU A 52 3.08 -2.65 -7.82
C LEU A 52 2.94 -2.77 -9.35
N LEU A 53 3.95 -3.30 -10.05
CA LEU A 53 3.85 -3.60 -11.48
C LEU A 53 2.77 -4.65 -11.76
N GLU A 54 2.74 -5.72 -10.98
CA GLU A 54 1.70 -6.76 -11.08
C GLU A 54 0.30 -6.16 -10.85
N SER A 55 0.19 -5.25 -9.88
CA SER A 55 -1.07 -4.58 -9.55
C SER A 55 -1.63 -3.72 -10.68
N LEU A 56 -0.81 -3.28 -11.65
CA LEU A 56 -1.29 -2.57 -12.85
C LEU A 56 -2.15 -3.48 -13.75
N SER A 57 -1.96 -4.80 -13.64
CA SER A 57 -2.68 -5.82 -14.42
C SER A 57 -3.65 -6.65 -13.58
N THR A 58 -3.71 -6.42 -12.27
CA THR A 58 -4.58 -7.17 -11.37
C THR A 58 -5.98 -6.55 -11.38
N PRO A 59 -7.04 -7.32 -11.74
CA PRO A 59 -8.41 -6.80 -11.70
C PRO A 59 -8.76 -6.22 -10.33
N CYS A 60 -9.53 -5.13 -10.32
CA CYS A 60 -9.85 -4.30 -9.16
C CYS A 60 -8.73 -3.34 -8.76
N ARG A 61 -7.49 -3.81 -8.62
CA ARG A 61 -6.34 -2.96 -8.23
C ARG A 61 -5.93 -2.00 -9.34
N ASP A 62 -6.10 -2.43 -10.58
CA ASP A 62 -5.93 -1.64 -11.81
C ASP A 62 -6.80 -0.35 -11.85
N LYS A 63 -7.88 -0.30 -11.05
CA LYS A 63 -8.74 0.89 -10.91
C LYS A 63 -8.13 1.99 -10.04
N ALA A 64 -7.04 1.72 -9.32
CA ALA A 64 -6.37 2.72 -8.51
C ALA A 64 -5.83 3.87 -9.38
N LYS A 65 -5.81 5.07 -8.80
CA LYS A 65 -5.26 6.27 -9.45
C LYS A 65 -3.96 6.72 -8.82
N ARG A 66 -3.79 6.45 -7.53
CA ARG A 66 -2.57 6.78 -6.81
C ARG A 66 -2.16 5.63 -5.90
N PHE A 67 -0.87 5.57 -5.64
CA PHE A 67 -0.28 4.67 -4.66
C PHE A 67 0.72 5.41 -3.78
N ARG A 68 1.00 4.85 -2.61
CA ARG A 68 2.13 5.23 -1.78
C ARG A 68 2.74 3.98 -1.18
N TYR A 69 3.98 4.05 -0.74
CA TYR A 69 4.68 2.92 -0.14
C TYR A 69 5.48 3.34 1.10
N MET A 70 5.87 2.36 1.89
CA MET A 70 6.77 2.52 3.02
C MET A 70 7.71 1.31 3.01
N ILE A 71 9.00 1.59 3.09
CA ILE A 71 10.03 0.55 3.15
C ILE A 71 10.13 0.09 4.61
N THR A 72 10.11 -1.21 4.82
CA THR A 72 10.21 -1.81 6.16
C THR A 72 10.71 -3.26 6.05
N GLU A 73 11.40 -3.73 7.07
CA GLU A 73 11.89 -5.12 7.16
C GLU A 73 10.79 -6.10 7.60
N SER A 74 9.70 -5.60 8.20
CA SER A 74 8.57 -6.40 8.70
C SER A 74 7.24 -6.05 8.00
N PRO A 75 7.16 -6.15 6.65
CA PRO A 75 6.03 -5.64 5.89
C PRO A 75 4.68 -6.27 6.25
N ASP A 76 4.66 -7.54 6.65
CA ASP A 76 3.42 -8.22 7.05
C ASP A 76 2.88 -7.73 8.40
N GLU A 77 3.76 -7.48 9.38
CA GLU A 77 3.40 -6.93 10.69
C GLU A 77 2.87 -5.50 10.54
N VAL A 78 3.60 -4.67 9.79
CA VAL A 78 3.22 -3.28 9.51
C VAL A 78 1.89 -3.24 8.75
N LYS A 79 1.69 -4.09 7.74
CA LYS A 79 0.40 -4.21 7.04
C LYS A 79 -0.73 -4.58 7.98
N ALA A 80 -0.52 -5.55 8.87
CA ALA A 80 -1.54 -5.98 9.82
C ALA A 80 -1.97 -4.83 10.74
N GLN A 81 -1.02 -4.02 11.22
CA GLN A 81 -1.30 -2.82 11.99
C GLN A 81 -2.10 -1.79 11.19
N ILE A 82 -1.65 -1.44 9.98
CA ILE A 82 -2.32 -0.46 9.12
C ILE A 82 -3.75 -0.93 8.78
N LEU A 83 -3.92 -2.20 8.48
CA LEU A 83 -5.22 -2.76 8.13
C LEU A 83 -6.17 -2.74 9.32
N LYS A 84 -5.68 -3.05 10.53
CA LYS A 84 -6.46 -2.94 11.76
C LYS A 84 -6.96 -1.51 11.97
N GLU A 85 -6.07 -0.51 11.86
CA GLU A 85 -6.45 0.90 12.00
C GLU A 85 -7.45 1.35 10.93
N TYR A 86 -7.31 0.84 9.70
CA TYR A 86 -8.28 1.11 8.63
C TYR A 86 -9.66 0.56 9.01
N ILE A 87 -9.73 -0.72 9.38
CA ILE A 87 -10.98 -1.41 9.75
C ILE A 87 -11.70 -0.67 10.89
N GLU A 88 -10.97 -0.25 11.92
CA GLU A 88 -11.50 0.50 13.06
C GLU A 88 -12.11 1.86 12.63
N LYS A 89 -11.50 2.53 11.66
CA LYS A 89 -11.97 3.83 11.11
C LYS A 89 -13.10 3.69 10.09
N HIS A 90 -13.35 2.48 9.60
CA HIS A 90 -14.28 2.20 8.51
C HIS A 90 -15.37 1.19 8.91
N ASP A 91 -15.83 1.24 10.16
CA ASP A 91 -16.95 0.45 10.68
C ASP A 91 -16.78 -1.07 10.46
N GLY A 92 -15.56 -1.57 10.64
CA GLY A 92 -15.27 -3.00 10.45
C GLY A 92 -15.06 -3.44 9.00
N LYS A 93 -15.11 -2.52 8.03
CA LYS A 93 -15.01 -2.85 6.59
C LYS A 93 -13.57 -2.94 6.12
N LEU A 94 -13.35 -3.83 5.15
CA LEU A 94 -12.07 -3.96 4.46
C LEU A 94 -11.97 -2.95 3.30
N PRO A 95 -10.74 -2.68 2.80
CA PRO A 95 -10.59 -1.99 1.52
C PRO A 95 -11.32 -2.73 0.39
N LEU A 96 -11.84 -1.98 -0.59
CA LEU A 96 -12.74 -2.51 -1.62
C LEU A 96 -12.20 -3.75 -2.36
N CYS A 97 -10.92 -3.75 -2.72
CA CYS A 97 -10.28 -4.86 -3.43
C CYS A 97 -9.74 -5.96 -2.50
N MET A 98 -10.10 -5.92 -1.22
CA MET A 98 -9.82 -6.94 -0.20
C MET A 98 -11.10 -7.57 0.36
N GLU A 99 -12.27 -7.00 0.09
CA GLU A 99 -13.56 -7.63 0.36
C GLU A 99 -13.67 -8.93 -0.46
N ARG A 100 -14.04 -10.04 0.18
CA ARG A 100 -14.30 -11.30 -0.53
C ARG A 100 -15.53 -11.10 -1.41
N ILE A 101 -15.39 -11.34 -2.71
CA ILE A 101 -16.53 -11.60 -3.61
C ILE A 101 -17.01 -13.02 -3.35
#